data_AF-A0A8H6BG48-F1
#
_entry.id   AF-A0A8H6BG48-F1
#
_cell.length_a   1.000
_cell.length_b   1.000
_cell.length_c   1.000
_cell.angle_alpha   90.00
_cell.angle_beta   90.00
_cell.angle_gamma   90.00
#
_symmetry.space_group_name_H-M   'P 1'
#
loop_
_entity.id
_entity.type
_entity.pdbx_description
1 polymer ?
#
loop_
_entity_poly.entity_id
_entity_poly.type
_entity_poly.pdbx_seq_one_letter_code
_entity_poly.pdbx_strand_id
1 'polypeptide(L)' 'MENGLYDLAAEEKNRLEEKQRAVRKHREETGGVYRPSFFVEAKHPITKEPYWRYKQTYWEERRDGKLKHYKDIF' A
#
# COMPACT_ATOMS: atom_id res chain seq x y z
N MET A 1 3.07 -9.30 17.83
CA MET A 1 2.77 -8.08 18.62
C MET A 1 1.37 -8.16 19.21
N GLU A 2 0.31 -8.27 18.42
CA GLU A 2 -1.07 -8.44 18.93
C GLU A 2 -1.22 -9.69 19.82
N ASN A 3 -0.59 -10.81 19.44
CA ASN A 3 -0.58 -12.05 20.23
C ASN A 3 0.50 -12.10 21.33
N GLY A 4 1.11 -10.98 21.71
CA GLY A 4 2.18 -10.94 22.74
C GLY A 4 3.54 -11.57 22.33
N LEU A 5 3.63 -12.12 21.11
CA LEU A 5 4.88 -12.60 20.52
C LEU A 5 5.70 -11.39 20.04
N TYR A 6 6.57 -10.86 20.89
CA TYR A 6 7.33 -9.64 20.63
C TYR A 6 8.56 -9.89 19.75
N ASP A 7 9.35 -10.93 20.04
CA ASP A 7 10.55 -11.25 19.27
C ASP A 7 10.23 -11.57 17.80
N LEU A 8 9.22 -12.41 17.58
CA LEU A 8 8.73 -12.72 16.23
C LEU A 8 8.19 -11.48 15.50
N ALA A 9 7.57 -10.54 16.22
CA ALA A 9 7.08 -9.32 15.60
C ALA A 9 8.21 -8.35 15.25
N ALA A 10 9.28 -8.32 16.04
CA ALA A 10 10.46 -7.52 15.74
C ALA A 10 11.20 -8.05 14.51
N GLU A 11 11.36 -9.38 14.41
CA GLU A 11 11.94 -10.04 13.24
C GLU A 11 11.10 -9.76 11.98
N GLU A 12 9.78 -9.97 12.07
CA GLU A 12 8.87 -9.73 10.95
C GLU A 12 8.85 -8.25 10.53
N LYS A 13 8.87 -7.32 11.50
CA LYS A 13 9.01 -5.89 11.21
C LYS A 13 10.27 -5.60 10.40
N ASN A 14 11.43 -6.12 10.82
CA ASN A 14 12.67 -5.87 10.10
C ASN A 14 12.62 -6.41 8.67
N ARG A 15 12.12 -7.64 8.49
CA ARG A 15 11.96 -8.28 7.16
C ARG A 15 11.09 -7.42 6.23
N LEU A 16 9.96 -6.92 6.72
CA LEU A 16 9.03 -6.11 5.93
C LEU A 16 9.62 -4.73 5.58
N GLU A 17 10.32 -4.09 6.52
CA GLU A 17 10.98 -2.80 6.28
C GLU A 17 12.10 -2.91 5.24
N GLU A 18 12.91 -3.97 5.29
CA GLU A 18 13.94 -4.26 4.30
C GLU A 18 13.34 -4.55 2.92
N LYS A 19 12.29 -5.37 2.84
CA LYS A 19 11.56 -5.66 1.59
C LYS A 19 10.99 -4.38 0.97
N GLN A 20 10.35 -3.53 1.76
CA GLN A 20 9.83 -2.24 1.28
C GLN A 20 10.93 -1.31 0.80
N ARG A 21 12.06 -1.24 1.52
CA ARG A 21 13.21 -0.40 1.14
C ARG A 21 13.83 -0.86 -0.19
N ALA A 22 13.98 -2.17 -0.40
CA ALA A 22 14.48 -2.73 -1.65
C ALA A 22 13.56 -2.41 -2.83
N VAL A 23 12.24 -2.57 -2.65
CA VAL A 23 11.24 -2.24 -3.70
C VAL A 23 11.26 -0.75 -4.03
N ARG A 24 11.40 0.14 -3.03
CA ARG A 24 11.54 1.58 -3.25
C ARG A 24 12.80 1.89 -4.08
N LYS A 25 13.94 1.35 -3.69
CA LYS A 25 15.22 1.56 -4.39
C LYS A 25 15.13 1.12 -5.85
N HIS A 26 14.57 -0.05 -6.11
CA HIS A 26 14.37 -0.55 -7.47
C HIS A 26 13.45 0.35 -8.30
N ARG A 27 12.38 0.91 -7.71
CA ARG A 27 11.51 1.87 -8.40
C ARG A 27 12.23 3.18 -8.72
N GLU A 28 13.07 3.68 -7.82
CA GLU A 28 13.85 4.90 -8.03
C GLU A 28 14.86 4.69 -9.18
N GLU A 29 15.54 3.55 -9.21
CA GLU A 29 16.49 3.19 -10.27
C GLU A 29 15.82 2.99 -11.64
N THR A 30 14.59 2.47 -11.66
CA THR A 30 13.84 2.21 -12.90
C THR A 30 12.99 3.42 -13.36
N GLY A 31 12.95 4.50 -12.58
CA GLY A 31 12.10 5.67 -12.84
C GLY A 31 10.60 5.42 -12.64
N GLY A 32 10.23 4.36 -11.93
CA GLY A 32 8.85 3.98 -11.66
C GLY A 32 8.18 4.89 -10.61
N VAL A 33 7.07 5.53 -10.97
CA VAL A 33 6.27 6.33 -10.03
C VAL A 33 5.32 5.43 -9.24
N TYR A 34 5.39 5.48 -7.91
CA TYR A 34 4.41 4.78 -7.06
C TYR A 34 3.04 5.43 -7.16
N ARG A 35 2.00 4.61 -7.40
CA ARG A 35 0.60 5.05 -7.37
C ARG A 35 -0.20 4.17 -6.41
N PRO A 36 -0.96 4.77 -5.46
CA PRO A 36 -1.88 4.01 -4.63
C PRO A 36 -2.92 3.27 -5.46
N SER A 37 -3.33 2.11 -4.95
CA SER A 37 -4.19 1.17 -5.66
C SER A 37 -5.64 1.60 -5.74
N PHE A 38 -6.17 2.07 -4.61
CA PHE A 38 -7.59 2.36 -4.40
C PHE A 38 -7.89 3.85 -4.26
N PHE A 39 -6.86 4.70 -4.36
CA PHE A 39 -6.98 6.14 -4.24
C PHE A 39 -6.21 6.83 -5.37
N VAL A 40 -6.70 7.99 -5.77
CA VAL A 40 -6.00 8.91 -6.68
C VAL A 40 -5.95 10.28 -6.05
N GLU A 41 -4.87 11.00 -6.28
CA GLU A 41 -4.79 12.41 -5.93
C GLU A 41 -5.78 13.20 -6.80
N ALA A 42 -6.60 14.04 -6.17
CA ALA A 42 -7.58 14.90 -6.81
C ALA A 42 -7.66 16.23 -6.07
N LYS A 43 -8.31 17.24 -6.65
CA LYS A 43 -8.59 18.52 -5.97
C LYS A 43 -10.02 18.55 -5.47
N HIS A 44 -10.20 18.91 -4.21
CA HIS A 44 -11.52 18.96 -3.59
C HIS A 44 -12.34 20.10 -4.23
N PRO A 45 -13.61 19.88 -4.63
CA PRO A 45 -14.36 20.85 -5.43
C PRO A 45 -14.64 22.16 -4.68
N ILE A 46 -14.68 22.12 -3.34
CA ILE A 46 -15.02 23.29 -2.50
C ILE A 46 -13.75 23.99 -2.01
N THR A 47 -12.85 23.24 -1.36
CA THR A 47 -11.66 23.80 -0.71
C THR A 47 -10.50 24.00 -1.68
N LYS A 48 -10.55 23.37 -2.88
CA LYS A 48 -9.49 23.34 -3.90
C LYS A 48 -8.17 22.71 -3.44
N GLU A 49 -8.14 22.16 -2.23
CA GLU A 49 -6.99 21.46 -1.66
C GLU A 49 -6.83 20.05 -2.26
N PRO A 50 -5.59 19.54 -2.34
CA PRO A 50 -5.34 18.17 -2.75
C PRO A 50 -5.93 17.19 -1.72
N TYR A 51 -6.62 16.16 -2.20
CA TYR A 51 -7.16 15.08 -1.38
C TYR A 51 -7.01 13.73 -2.10
N TRP A 52 -7.08 12.65 -1.32
CA TRP A 52 -7.08 11.28 -1.85
C TRP A 52 -8.50 10.83 -2.15
N ARG A 53 -8.89 10.86 -3.42
CA ARG A 53 -10.20 10.39 -3.88
C ARG A 53 -10.21 8.87 -3.98
N TYR A 54 -11.16 8.25 -3.30
CA TYR A 54 -11.40 6.81 -3.41
C TYR A 54 -11.83 6.43 -4.84
N LYS A 55 -11.21 5.39 -5.40
CA LYS A 55 -11.45 4.89 -6.77
C LYS A 55 -12.71 4.04 -6.91
N GLN A 56 -13.41 3.75 -5.82
CA GLN A 56 -14.64 2.94 -5.80
C GLN A 56 -14.47 1.45 -6.18
N THR A 57 -13.24 0.97 -6.43
CA THR A 57 -13.02 -0.43 -6.88
C THR A 57 -12.75 -1.44 -5.75
N TYR A 58 -12.34 -1.01 -4.56
CA TYR A 58 -11.93 -1.93 -3.49
C TYR A 58 -13.05 -2.89 -3.07
N TRP A 59 -14.26 -2.37 -2.83
CA TRP A 59 -15.38 -3.18 -2.35
C TRP A 59 -15.88 -4.18 -3.40
N GLU A 60 -15.84 -3.81 -4.67
CA GLU A 60 -16.19 -4.69 -5.78
C GLU A 60 -15.15 -5.79 -5.94
N GLU A 61 -13.86 -5.43 -5.95
CA GLU A 61 -12.76 -6.40 -6.01
C GLU A 61 -12.75 -7.35 -4.81
N ARG A 62 -13.10 -6.85 -3.62
CA ARG A 62 -13.25 -7.66 -2.41
C ARG A 62 -14.39 -8.67 -2.55
N ARG A 63 -15.57 -8.21 -2.97
CA ARG A 63 -16.75 -9.07 -3.17
C ARG A 63 -16.46 -10.17 -4.18
N ASP A 64 -15.76 -9.83 -5.26
CA ASP A 64 -15.42 -10.76 -6.33
C ASP A 64 -14.21 -11.66 -6.00
N GLY A 65 -13.62 -11.54 -4.80
CA GLY A 65 -12.48 -12.37 -4.36
C GLY A 65 -11.15 -12.06 -5.06
N LYS A 66 -11.05 -10.93 -5.77
CA LYS A 66 -9.88 -10.54 -6.57
C LYS A 66 -8.68 -10.09 -5.74
N LEU A 67 -8.87 -9.85 -4.44
CA LEU A 67 -7.83 -9.28 -3.57
C LEU A 67 -6.80 -10.29 -3.03
N LYS A 68 -6.99 -11.60 -3.23
CA LYS A 68 -6.15 -12.65 -2.63
C LYS A 68 -4.65 -12.55 -2.97
N HIS A 69 -4.30 -12.06 -4.16
CA HIS A 69 -2.91 -11.94 -4.61
C HIS A 69 -2.60 -10.53 -5.12
N TYR A 70 -3.33 -9.54 -4.62
CA TYR A 70 -3.33 -8.20 -5.19
C TYR A 70 -1.96 -7.50 -5.08
N LYS A 71 -1.26 -7.68 -3.95
CA LYS A 71 0.12 -7.21 -3.72
C LYS A 71 0.82 -8.08 -2.69
N ASP A 72 2.05 -8.46 -2.98
CA ASP A 72 2.93 -9.12 -2.01
C ASP A 72 3.78 -8.08 -1.28
N ILE A 73 3.28 -7.66 -0.11
CA ILE A 73 3.95 -6.71 0.78
C ILE A 73 4.22 -7.29 2.16
N PHE A 74 3.85 -8.56 2.38
CA PHE A 74 4.11 -9.32 3.60
C PHE A 74 5.18 -10.38 3.34
#